data_AF-A0A428VWU0-F1
#
_entry.id   AF-A0A428VWU0-F1
#
_cell.length_a   1.000
_cell.length_b   1.000
_cell.length_c   1.000
_cell.angle_alpha   90.00
_cell.angle_beta   90.00
_cell.angle_gamma   90.00
#
_symmetry.space_group_name_H-M   'P 1'
#
loop_
_entity.id
_entity.type
_entity.pdbx_description
1 polymer ?
#
loop_
_entity_poly.entity_id
_entity_poly.type
_entity_poly.pdbx_seq_one_letter_code
_entity_poly.pdbx_strand_id
1 'polypeptide(L)'
;FGQSQFAITRGNAFEAQVKANAFAELIRLLRETLGLELNEVGQTDLEEVGGNTSQEMRHIRSRQKLTGAAADGESTFFDHPLLTLDVGGNTVYLEPDLVAFHHNGKFHVVEIKSFAVIDDQADGGKVAAAATQSAVYVLALRRLLGADDAVSHEVVLVCPKDFSNQPVATKVDVRKQLIVLQHQLSRLSRIEKL
;
A
#
# COMPACT_ATOMS: atom_id res chain seq x y z
N PHE A 1 -9.17 -16.39 14.37
CA PHE A 1 -7.90 -17.14 14.33
C PHE A 1 -6.81 -16.23 14.88
N GLY A 2 -6.31 -16.51 16.08
CA GLY A 2 -5.23 -15.73 16.68
C GLY A 2 -3.91 -16.08 16.03
N GLN A 3 -3.26 -15.11 15.39
CA GLN A 3 -1.89 -15.30 14.94
C GLN A 3 -1.00 -15.51 16.17
N SER A 4 -0.09 -16.50 16.09
CA SER A 4 0.91 -16.74 17.14
C SER A 4 1.76 -15.49 17.35
N GLN A 5 2.10 -15.16 18.60
CA GLN A 5 3.00 -14.05 18.94
C GLN A 5 4.32 -14.12 18.15
N PHE A 6 4.81 -15.33 17.86
CA PHE A 6 5.99 -15.54 17.03
C PHE A 6 5.82 -15.09 15.58
N ALA A 7 4.62 -15.25 14.99
CA ALA A 7 4.33 -14.80 13.64
C ALA A 7 4.27 -13.27 13.56
N ILE A 8 3.72 -12.63 14.60
CA ILE A 8 3.66 -11.17 14.72
C ILE A 8 5.07 -10.60 14.85
N THR A 9 5.88 -11.09 15.80
CA THR A 9 7.26 -10.60 16.01
C THR A 9 8.11 -10.77 14.76
N ARG A 10 7.99 -11.91 14.06
CA ARG A 10 8.71 -12.14 12.80
C ARG A 10 8.27 -11.18 11.71
N GLY A 11 6.98 -10.89 11.62
CA GLY A 11 6.44 -9.91 10.67
C GLY A 11 7.02 -8.52 10.89
N ASN A 12 6.97 -8.03 12.13
CA ASN A 12 7.50 -6.70 12.47
C ASN A 12 9.00 -6.60 12.23
N ALA A 13 9.76 -7.66 12.53
CA ALA A 13 11.20 -7.70 12.28
C ALA A 13 11.51 -7.66 10.77
N PHE A 14 10.74 -8.37 9.95
CA PHE A 14 10.89 -8.34 8.50
C PHE A 14 10.56 -6.96 7.94
N GLU A 15 9.46 -6.35 8.38
CA GLU A 15 9.09 -5.00 7.95
C GLU A 15 10.16 -3.96 8.33
N ALA A 16 10.62 -3.98 9.58
CA ALA A 16 11.69 -3.09 10.04
C ALA A 16 12.98 -3.28 9.22
N GLN A 17 13.31 -4.52 8.84
CA GLN A 17 14.46 -4.80 7.97
C GLN A 17 14.25 -4.24 6.55
N VAL A 18 13.05 -4.35 5.98
CA VAL A 18 12.73 -3.81 4.64
C VAL A 18 12.79 -2.28 4.62
N LYS A 19 12.38 -1.63 5.72
CA LYS A 19 12.38 -0.16 5.86
C LYS A 19 13.72 0.41 6.37
N ALA A 20 14.67 -0.44 6.77
CA ALA A 20 15.96 -0.01 7.29
C ALA A 20 16.79 0.80 6.28
N ASN A 21 17.78 1.54 6.78
CA ASN A 21 18.74 2.32 5.98
C ASN A 21 18.05 3.26 4.98
N ALA A 22 17.06 4.03 5.44
CA ALA A 22 16.24 4.88 4.59
C ALA A 22 15.68 4.11 3.38
N PHE A 23 15.07 2.95 3.63
CA PHE A 23 14.42 2.11 2.62
C PHE A 23 15.33 1.68 1.45
N ALA A 24 16.65 1.71 1.59
CA ALA A 24 17.58 1.52 0.46
C ALA A 24 17.32 0.23 -0.34
N GLU A 25 17.12 -0.90 0.36
CA GLU A 25 16.83 -2.18 -0.28
C GLU A 25 15.44 -2.22 -0.91
N LEU A 26 14.43 -1.62 -0.27
CA LEU A 26 13.09 -1.49 -0.82
C LEU A 26 13.09 -0.64 -2.09
N ILE A 27 13.80 0.49 -2.10
CA ILE A 27 13.95 1.35 -3.29
C ILE A 27 14.59 0.56 -4.43
N ARG A 28 15.65 -0.21 -4.15
CA ARG A 28 16.30 -1.08 -5.15
C ARG A 28 15.30 -2.07 -5.75
N LEU A 29 14.56 -2.80 -4.91
CA LEU A 29 13.55 -3.76 -5.35
C LEU A 29 12.41 -3.12 -6.17
N LEU A 30 11.93 -1.95 -5.73
CA LEU A 30 10.86 -1.23 -6.43
C LEU A 30 11.34 -0.67 -7.77
N ARG A 31 12.59 -0.19 -7.86
CA ARG A 31 13.21 0.20 -9.13
C ARG A 31 13.24 -0.95 -10.13
N GLU A 32 13.67 -2.13 -9.68
CA GLU A 32 13.72 -3.32 -10.52
C GLU A 32 12.31 -3.80 -10.93
N THR A 33 11.37 -3.82 -9.99
CA THR A 33 10.03 -4.38 -10.18
C THR A 33 9.10 -3.47 -11.00
N LEU A 34 9.21 -2.16 -10.80
CA LEU A 34 8.39 -1.15 -11.46
C LEU A 34 9.13 -0.45 -12.60
N GLY A 35 10.43 -0.70 -12.81
CA GLY A 35 11.22 0.03 -13.80
C GLY A 35 11.30 1.53 -13.48
N LEU A 36 11.57 1.88 -12.22
CA LEU A 36 11.73 3.29 -11.82
C LEU A 36 13.13 3.79 -12.19
N GLU A 37 13.20 5.01 -12.71
CA GLU A 37 14.46 5.69 -13.02
C GLU A 37 15.30 5.93 -11.75
N LEU A 38 16.63 6.07 -11.94
CA LEU A 38 17.63 6.20 -10.86
C LEU A 38 17.61 7.54 -10.09
N ASN A 39 16.65 8.42 -10.36
CA ASN A 39 16.54 9.73 -9.72
C ASN A 39 16.47 9.60 -8.19
N GLU A 40 16.97 10.62 -7.48
CA GLU A 40 16.81 10.73 -6.03
C GLU A 40 15.31 10.69 -5.70
N VAL A 41 14.89 9.68 -4.94
CA VAL A 41 13.50 9.55 -4.54
C VAL A 41 13.34 10.16 -3.16
N GLY A 42 12.51 11.20 -3.07
CA GLY A 42 12.14 11.77 -1.79
C GLY A 42 11.43 10.73 -0.92
N GLN A 43 11.56 10.86 0.40
CA GLN A 43 10.82 10.06 1.36
C GLN A 43 10.04 10.98 2.29
N THR A 44 8.77 10.65 2.52
CA THR A 44 7.91 11.34 3.47
C THR A 44 7.26 10.32 4.38
N ASP A 45 7.68 10.34 5.65
CA ASP A 45 7.02 9.62 6.72
C ASP A 45 5.70 10.31 7.10
N LEU A 46 4.62 9.52 7.20
CA LEU A 46 3.27 9.95 7.55
C LEU A 46 2.69 9.17 8.76
N GLU A 47 3.52 8.41 9.47
CA GLU A 47 3.13 7.72 10.71
C GLU A 47 2.83 8.73 11.84
N GLU A 48 3.48 9.90 11.83
CA GLU A 48 3.28 10.95 12.83
C GLU A 48 3.26 12.35 12.21
N VAL A 49 2.46 13.26 12.80
CA VAL A 49 2.43 14.68 12.43
C VAL A 49 2.87 15.54 13.61
N GLY A 50 4.17 15.81 13.70
CA GLY A 50 4.75 16.74 14.67
C GLY A 50 4.44 16.40 16.14
N GLY A 51 4.62 15.15 16.55
CA GLY A 51 4.29 14.64 17.88
C GLY A 51 2.92 13.99 17.99
N ASN A 52 2.06 14.11 16.97
CA ASN A 52 0.65 13.73 17.05
C ASN A 52 0.32 12.54 16.14
N THR A 53 -0.27 11.50 16.72
CA THR A 53 -0.70 10.26 16.05
C THR A 53 -2.21 10.19 15.79
N SER A 54 -2.94 11.30 15.97
CA SER A 54 -4.37 11.40 15.65
C SER A 54 -4.61 11.04 14.18
N GLN A 55 -5.53 10.08 13.97
CA GLN A 55 -5.92 9.62 12.63
C GLN A 55 -6.41 10.76 11.75
N GLU A 56 -7.16 11.72 12.30
CA GLU A 56 -7.65 12.86 11.51
C GLU A 56 -6.47 13.72 11.00
N MET A 57 -5.50 14.02 11.88
CA MET A 57 -4.33 14.83 11.51
C MET A 57 -3.43 14.12 10.51
N ARG A 58 -3.17 12.82 10.73
CA ARG A 58 -2.43 11.97 9.79
C ARG A 58 -3.12 11.91 8.43
N HIS A 59 -4.44 11.78 8.40
CA HIS A 59 -5.20 11.78 7.15
C HIS A 59 -5.12 13.11 6.41
N ILE A 60 -5.31 14.24 7.12
CA ILE A 60 -5.17 15.58 6.53
C ILE A 60 -3.79 15.75 5.90
N ARG A 61 -2.74 15.36 6.63
CA ARG A 61 -1.35 15.43 6.17
C ARG A 61 -1.11 14.54 4.95
N SER A 62 -1.58 13.30 5.00
CA SER A 62 -1.45 12.32 3.92
C SER A 62 -2.13 12.81 2.65
N ARG A 63 -3.36 13.33 2.77
CA ARG A 63 -4.10 13.95 1.66
C ARG A 63 -3.29 15.06 1.03
N GLN A 64 -2.84 16.04 1.81
CA GLN A 64 -2.06 17.18 1.29
C GLN A 64 -0.83 16.74 0.50
N LYS A 65 -0.08 15.77 1.03
CA LYS A 65 1.15 15.28 0.42
C LYS A 65 0.91 14.47 -0.84
N LEU A 66 -0.07 13.57 -0.82
CA LEU A 66 -0.44 12.76 -1.99
C LEU A 66 -1.00 13.62 -3.13
N THR A 67 -1.89 14.57 -2.83
CA THR A 67 -2.44 15.48 -3.87
C THR A 67 -1.39 16.44 -4.40
N GLY A 68 -0.45 16.90 -3.57
CA GLY A 68 0.67 17.73 -4.00
C GLY A 68 1.59 16.98 -4.96
N ALA A 69 2.04 15.78 -4.60
CA ALA A 69 2.88 14.97 -5.48
C ALA A 69 2.20 14.63 -6.82
N ALA A 70 0.88 14.39 -6.80
CA ALA A 70 0.11 14.18 -8.02
C ALA A 70 0.12 15.40 -8.97
N ALA A 71 0.20 16.62 -8.42
CA ALA A 71 0.23 17.87 -9.18
C ALA A 71 1.65 18.23 -9.66
N ASP A 72 2.65 18.05 -8.80
CA ASP A 72 4.03 18.50 -9.03
C ASP A 72 4.85 17.51 -9.86
N GLY A 73 4.44 16.24 -9.91
CA GLY A 73 5.11 15.21 -10.70
C GLY A 73 6.43 14.70 -10.10
N GLU A 74 6.76 15.08 -8.86
CA GLU A 74 7.98 14.65 -8.18
C GLU A 74 7.93 13.20 -7.70
N SER A 75 9.00 12.45 -7.96
CA SER A 75 9.18 11.07 -7.47
C SER A 75 9.35 11.04 -5.95
N THR A 76 8.40 10.45 -5.23
CA THR A 76 8.48 10.35 -3.78
C THR A 76 7.79 9.08 -3.26
N PHE A 77 8.28 8.58 -2.13
CA PHE A 77 7.68 7.51 -1.36
C PHE A 77 6.99 8.08 -0.12
N PHE A 78 5.76 7.61 0.11
CA PHE A 78 4.97 7.92 1.31
C PHE A 78 4.89 6.67 2.17
N ASP A 79 5.56 6.70 3.33
CA ASP A 79 5.51 5.63 4.32
C ASP A 79 4.29 5.83 5.23
N HIS A 80 3.49 4.77 5.40
CA HIS A 80 2.27 4.78 6.21
C HIS A 80 1.29 5.96 5.95
N PRO A 81 0.93 6.27 4.69
CA PRO A 81 -0.10 7.27 4.43
C PRO A 81 -1.44 6.82 4.99
N LEU A 82 -2.18 7.73 5.60
CA LEU A 82 -3.50 7.44 6.13
C LEU A 82 -4.59 7.90 5.15
N LEU A 83 -5.22 6.92 4.50
CA LEU A 83 -6.32 7.09 3.57
C LEU A 83 -7.66 6.92 4.27
N THR A 84 -8.74 7.31 3.58
CA THR A 84 -10.11 7.09 4.05
C THR A 84 -10.96 6.43 2.97
N LEU A 85 -11.94 5.66 3.41
CA LEU A 85 -12.97 5.08 2.55
C LEU A 85 -14.31 5.06 3.28
N ASP A 86 -15.36 5.55 2.63
CA ASP A 86 -16.71 5.43 3.16
C ASP A 86 -17.29 4.04 2.88
N VAL A 87 -17.68 3.35 3.95
CA VAL A 87 -18.23 1.99 3.95
C VAL A 87 -19.52 2.00 4.76
N GLY A 88 -20.67 2.01 4.06
CA GLY A 88 -21.98 2.11 4.72
C GLY A 88 -22.00 3.28 5.70
N GLY A 89 -21.97 4.52 5.17
CA GLY A 89 -22.12 5.74 5.96
C GLY A 89 -21.00 6.06 6.95
N ASN A 90 -20.07 5.13 7.17
CA ASN A 90 -18.99 5.25 8.12
C ASN A 90 -17.66 5.44 7.39
N THR A 91 -16.89 6.43 7.83
CA THR A 91 -15.53 6.63 7.33
C THR A 91 -14.58 5.66 8.02
N VAL A 92 -13.86 4.87 7.21
CA VAL A 92 -12.85 3.93 7.66
C VAL A 92 -11.47 4.48 7.31
N TYR A 93 -10.55 4.50 8.29
CA TYR A 93 -9.15 4.82 8.07
C TYR A 93 -8.39 3.58 7.57
N LEU A 94 -7.53 3.79 6.59
CA LEU A 94 -6.79 2.75 5.89
C LEU A 94 -5.32 3.16 5.81
N GLU A 95 -4.44 2.25 6.19
CA GLU A 95 -3.00 2.50 6.27
C GLU A 95 -2.28 1.47 5.40
N PRO A 96 -1.96 1.81 4.13
CA PRO A 96 -1.03 1.04 3.32
C PRO A 96 0.38 1.16 3.89
N ASP A 97 1.20 0.13 3.71
CA ASP A 97 2.58 0.17 4.23
C ASP A 97 3.41 1.24 3.50
N LEU A 98 3.19 1.38 2.19
CA LEU A 98 3.88 2.37 1.35
C LEU A 98 3.05 2.72 0.11
N VAL A 99 3.08 3.99 -0.28
CA VAL A 99 2.58 4.48 -1.57
C VAL A 99 3.72 5.14 -2.34
N ALA A 100 4.01 4.62 -3.53
CA ALA A 100 5.05 5.12 -4.42
C ALA A 100 4.45 5.94 -5.54
N PHE A 101 5.01 7.12 -5.83
CA PHE A 101 4.76 7.87 -7.06
C PHE A 101 6.00 7.79 -7.93
N HIS A 102 5.86 7.50 -9.24
CA HIS A 102 6.78 7.91 -10.33
C HIS A 102 6.78 7.00 -11.58
N HIS A 103 6.09 5.86 -11.62
CA HIS A 103 6.06 5.08 -12.86
C HIS A 103 4.93 5.57 -13.78
N ASN A 104 5.28 6.15 -14.93
CA ASN A 104 4.32 6.62 -15.95
C ASN A 104 3.22 7.57 -15.41
N GLY A 105 3.55 8.41 -14.42
CA GLY A 105 2.59 9.34 -13.81
C GLY A 105 1.55 8.68 -12.91
N LYS A 106 1.79 7.44 -12.46
CA LYS A 106 0.86 6.68 -11.60
C LYS A 106 1.45 6.41 -10.22
N PHE A 107 0.56 6.42 -9.24
CA PHE A 107 0.80 5.87 -7.93
C PHE A 107 0.72 4.34 -7.95
N HIS A 108 1.60 3.70 -7.18
CA HIS A 108 1.61 2.28 -6.91
C HIS A 108 1.49 2.04 -5.40
N VAL A 109 0.59 1.14 -5.02
CA VAL A 109 0.50 0.63 -3.65
C VAL A 109 1.52 -0.49 -3.49
N VAL A 110 2.29 -0.44 -2.40
CA VAL A 110 3.28 -1.45 -2.04
C VAL A 110 2.94 -1.98 -0.65
N GLU A 111 2.81 -3.29 -0.53
CA GLU A 111 2.48 -3.98 0.72
C GLU A 111 3.62 -4.90 1.13
N ILE A 112 4.04 -4.83 2.38
CA ILE A 112 5.05 -5.68 2.99
C ILE A 112 4.33 -6.80 3.74
N LYS A 113 4.58 -8.04 3.34
CA LYS A 113 3.95 -9.23 3.96
C LYS A 113 5.01 -10.19 4.44
N SER A 114 4.72 -10.84 5.57
CA SER A 114 5.64 -11.74 6.25
C SER A 114 5.52 -13.21 5.83
N PHE A 115 4.68 -13.53 4.84
CA PHE A 115 4.60 -14.88 4.30
C PHE A 115 5.69 -15.12 3.26
N ALA A 116 6.31 -16.29 3.32
CA ALA A 116 7.40 -16.63 2.42
C ALA A 116 6.93 -16.89 0.98
N VAL A 117 7.76 -16.49 0.02
CA VAL A 117 7.76 -16.96 -1.36
C VAL A 117 8.81 -18.08 -1.44
N ILE A 118 8.36 -19.33 -1.54
CA ILE A 118 9.20 -20.53 -1.56
C ILE A 118 9.29 -21.03 -3.00
N ASP A 119 10.49 -21.16 -3.56
CA ASP A 119 10.70 -21.61 -4.94
C ASP A 119 9.82 -20.81 -5.95
N ASP A 120 9.83 -19.48 -5.79
CA ASP A 120 9.02 -18.52 -6.57
C ASP A 120 7.49 -18.68 -6.44
N GLN A 121 7.01 -19.42 -5.42
CA GLN A 121 5.59 -19.61 -5.12
C GLN A 121 5.23 -19.19 -3.69
N ALA A 122 4.19 -18.39 -3.55
CA ALA A 122 3.58 -18.08 -2.26
C ALA A 122 2.25 -18.81 -2.08
N ASP A 123 1.82 -18.93 -0.82
CA ASP A 123 0.49 -19.46 -0.49
C ASP A 123 -0.61 -18.65 -1.20
N GLY A 124 -1.37 -19.30 -2.08
CA GLY A 124 -2.38 -18.63 -2.90
C GLY A 124 -3.49 -17.96 -2.09
N GLY A 125 -3.84 -18.49 -0.92
CA GLY A 125 -4.81 -17.89 -0.02
C GLY A 125 -4.29 -16.59 0.59
N LYS A 126 -3.03 -16.55 1.00
CA LYS A 126 -2.38 -15.34 1.51
C LYS A 126 -2.20 -14.28 0.43
N VAL A 127 -1.80 -14.68 -0.78
CA VAL A 127 -1.71 -13.76 -1.93
C VAL A 127 -3.09 -13.19 -2.27
N ALA A 128 -4.14 -14.00 -2.28
CA ALA A 128 -5.50 -13.53 -2.54
C ALA A 128 -6.00 -12.54 -1.46
N ALA A 129 -5.67 -12.80 -0.19
CA ALA A 129 -5.99 -11.88 0.91
C ALA A 129 -5.23 -10.55 0.77
N ALA A 130 -3.93 -10.60 0.48
CA ALA A 130 -3.11 -9.42 0.23
C ALA A 130 -3.64 -8.62 -0.97
N ALA A 131 -3.94 -9.27 -2.09
CA ALA A 131 -4.54 -8.63 -3.27
C ALA A 131 -5.87 -7.93 -2.96
N THR A 132 -6.71 -8.55 -2.11
CA THR A 132 -7.98 -7.95 -1.67
C THR A 132 -7.72 -6.71 -0.82
N GLN A 133 -6.80 -6.78 0.14
CA GLN A 133 -6.39 -5.63 0.95
C GLN A 133 -5.83 -4.49 0.09
N SER A 134 -4.89 -4.78 -0.82
CA SER A 134 -4.31 -3.77 -1.69
C SER A 134 -5.34 -3.13 -2.63
N ALA A 135 -6.36 -3.88 -3.08
CA ALA A 135 -7.45 -3.33 -3.88
C ALA A 135 -8.26 -2.26 -3.11
N VAL A 136 -8.43 -2.43 -1.79
CA VAL A 136 -9.07 -1.42 -0.92
C VAL A 136 -8.24 -0.14 -0.91
N TYR A 137 -6.92 -0.26 -0.79
CA TYR A 137 -6.01 0.89 -0.79
C TYR A 137 -5.96 1.59 -2.15
N VAL A 138 -5.90 0.83 -3.25
CA VAL A 138 -5.98 1.40 -4.61
C VAL A 138 -7.29 2.16 -4.79
N LEU A 139 -8.42 1.61 -4.37
CA LEU A 139 -9.71 2.29 -4.47
C LEU A 139 -9.76 3.57 -3.63
N ALA A 140 -9.29 3.51 -2.38
CA ALA A 140 -9.24 4.68 -1.49
C ALA A 140 -8.37 5.80 -2.07
N LEU A 141 -7.20 5.45 -2.62
CA LEU A 141 -6.30 6.42 -3.24
C LEU A 141 -6.88 7.03 -4.52
N ARG A 142 -7.54 6.24 -5.38
CA ARG A 142 -8.24 6.76 -6.57
C ARG A 142 -9.33 7.77 -6.19
N ARG A 143 -10.11 7.47 -5.15
CA ARG A 143 -11.14 8.39 -4.64
C ARG A 143 -10.52 9.66 -4.08
N LEU A 144 -9.42 9.55 -3.35
CA LEU A 144 -8.69 10.69 -2.80
C LEU A 144 -8.18 11.63 -3.90
N LEU A 145 -7.63 11.06 -4.97
CA LEU A 145 -7.06 11.82 -6.09
C LEU A 145 -8.11 12.27 -7.11
N GLY A 146 -9.31 11.68 -7.09
CA GLY A 146 -10.37 11.95 -8.07
C GLY A 146 -10.09 11.44 -9.48
N ALA A 147 -9.11 10.55 -9.64
CA ALA A 147 -8.66 10.03 -10.95
C ALA A 147 -8.32 8.53 -10.85
N ASP A 148 -9.08 7.71 -11.59
CA ASP A 148 -8.92 6.25 -11.56
C ASP A 148 -7.62 5.77 -12.22
N ASP A 149 -7.17 6.47 -13.26
CA ASP A 149 -5.97 6.16 -14.01
C ASP A 149 -4.68 6.63 -13.32
N ALA A 150 -4.79 7.57 -12.37
CA ALA A 150 -3.69 8.04 -11.55
C ALA A 150 -3.12 6.99 -10.59
N VAL A 151 -3.84 5.88 -10.36
CA VAL A 151 -3.37 4.77 -9.49
C VAL A 151 -3.37 3.46 -10.27
N SER A 152 -2.21 2.82 -10.32
CA SER A 152 -2.06 1.51 -10.96
C SER A 152 -2.89 0.44 -10.28
N HIS A 153 -3.40 -0.50 -11.08
CA HIS A 153 -4.00 -1.74 -10.59
C HIS A 153 -2.97 -2.88 -10.45
N GLU A 154 -1.72 -2.65 -10.86
CA GLU A 154 -0.59 -3.51 -10.52
C GLU A 154 0.03 -2.99 -9.21
N VAL A 155 -0.28 -3.68 -8.11
CA VAL A 155 0.30 -3.41 -6.79
C VAL A 155 1.58 -4.23 -6.63
N VAL A 156 2.46 -3.86 -5.70
CA VAL A 156 3.66 -4.63 -5.39
C VAL A 156 3.51 -5.29 -4.03
N LEU A 157 3.75 -6.60 -3.97
CA LEU A 157 3.93 -7.31 -2.71
C LEU A 157 5.41 -7.52 -2.47
N VAL A 158 5.88 -7.17 -1.27
CA VAL A 158 7.23 -7.42 -0.79
C VAL A 158 7.18 -8.49 0.28
N CYS A 159 7.83 -9.63 0.02
CA CYS A 159 7.75 -10.82 0.85
C CYS A 159 9.16 -11.39 1.11
N PRO A 160 9.38 -12.12 2.21
CA PRO A 160 10.63 -12.85 2.40
C PRO A 160 10.77 -13.98 1.39
N LYS A 161 11.98 -14.16 0.86
CA LYS A 161 12.34 -15.25 -0.05
C LYS A 161 12.78 -16.49 0.73
N ASP A 162 12.20 -17.62 0.35
CA ASP A 162 12.48 -18.95 0.91
C ASP A 162 12.37 -18.93 2.45
N PHE A 163 13.38 -19.46 3.14
CA PHE A 163 13.46 -19.46 4.60
C PHE A 163 14.33 -18.32 5.15
N SER A 164 14.71 -17.37 4.30
CA SER A 164 15.53 -16.20 4.65
C SER A 164 14.66 -14.96 4.87
N ASN A 165 15.25 -13.90 5.44
CA ASN A 165 14.61 -12.58 5.44
C ASN A 165 15.04 -11.74 4.23
N GLN A 166 15.60 -12.33 3.17
CA GLN A 166 15.90 -11.57 1.94
C GLN A 166 14.57 -11.15 1.30
N PRO A 167 14.31 -9.84 1.11
CA PRO A 167 13.07 -9.40 0.51
C PRO A 167 13.07 -9.65 -1.01
N VAL A 168 11.91 -10.07 -1.53
CA VAL A 168 11.59 -10.10 -2.95
C VAL A 168 10.32 -9.32 -3.21
N ALA A 169 10.26 -8.65 -4.35
CA ALA A 169 9.11 -7.85 -4.77
C ALA A 169 8.44 -8.49 -6.00
N THR A 170 7.11 -8.48 -6.05
CA THR A 170 6.34 -9.04 -7.18
C THR A 170 5.10 -8.21 -7.44
N LYS A 171 4.80 -7.99 -8.73
CA LYS A 171 3.57 -7.31 -9.15
C LYS A 171 2.37 -8.24 -9.05
N VAL A 172 1.27 -7.72 -8.53
CA VAL A 172 -0.03 -8.42 -8.45
C VAL A 172 -1.11 -7.55 -9.08
N ASP A 173 -1.85 -8.12 -10.03
CA ASP A 173 -2.99 -7.47 -10.67
C ASP A 173 -4.24 -7.58 -9.79
N VAL A 174 -4.78 -6.43 -9.36
CA VAL A 174 -5.96 -6.36 -8.49
C VAL A 174 -7.25 -5.94 -9.20
N ARG A 175 -7.29 -5.94 -10.55
CA ARG A 175 -8.49 -5.53 -11.31
C ARG A 175 -9.75 -6.29 -10.92
N LYS A 176 -9.64 -7.62 -10.72
CA LYS A 176 -10.78 -8.46 -10.33
C LYS A 176 -11.32 -8.06 -8.95
N GLN A 177 -10.43 -7.82 -7.99
CA GLN A 177 -10.76 -7.42 -6.63
C GLN A 177 -11.40 -6.02 -6.62
N LEU A 178 -10.88 -5.07 -7.41
CA LEU A 178 -11.45 -3.74 -7.55
C LEU A 178 -12.91 -3.77 -8.03
N ILE A 179 -13.21 -4.58 -9.06
CA ILE A 179 -14.57 -4.72 -9.60
C ILE A 179 -15.53 -5.25 -8.51
N VAL A 180 -15.11 -6.29 -7.79
CA VAL A 180 -15.92 -6.87 -6.71
C VAL A 180 -16.14 -5.87 -5.58
N LEU A 181 -15.09 -5.17 -5.16
CA LEU A 181 -15.13 -4.19 -4.08
C LEU A 181 -16.08 -3.02 -4.42
N GLN A 182 -15.98 -2.47 -5.62
CA GLN A 182 -16.87 -1.39 -6.07
C GLN A 182 -18.34 -1.81 -6.06
N HIS A 183 -18.65 -3.02 -6.55
CA HIS A 183 -20.00 -3.57 -6.48
C HIS A 183 -20.49 -3.73 -5.04
N GLN A 184 -19.67 -4.27 -4.14
CA GLN A 184 -20.05 -4.46 -2.73
C GLN A 184 -20.34 -3.12 -2.05
N LEU A 185 -19.47 -2.12 -2.20
CA LEU A 185 -19.65 -0.80 -1.60
C LEU A 185 -20.91 -0.10 -2.12
N SER A 186 -21.16 -0.14 -3.43
CA SER A 186 -22.37 0.47 -4.01
C SER A 186 -23.68 -0.13 -3.49
N ARG A 187 -23.68 -1.43 -3.15
CA ARG A 187 -24.84 -2.11 -2.56
C ARG A 187 -25.05 -1.72 -1.11
N LEU A 188 -23.98 -1.62 -0.33
CA LEU A 188 -24.05 -1.17 1.07
C LEU A 188 -24.64 0.24 1.16
N SER A 189 -24.19 1.18 0.31
CA SER A 189 -24.71 2.55 0.28
C SER A 189 -26.18 2.67 -0.13
N ARG A 190 -26.76 1.65 -0.78
CA ARG A 190 -28.19 1.63 -1.13
C ARG A 190 -29.07 1.13 0.01
N ILE A 191 -28.57 0.19 0.81
CA ILE A 191 -29.31 -0.39 1.94
C ILE A 191 -29.56 0.67 3.02
N GLU A 192 -28.61 1.59 3.23
CA GLU A 192 -28.75 2.65 4.24
C GLU A 192 -29.71 3.77 3.87
N LYS A 193 -30.10 3.87 2.59
CA LYS A 193 -31.03 4.90 2.11
C LYS A 193 -32.50 4.44 2.13
N LEU A 194 -32.76 3.20 2.58
CA LEU A 194 -34.08 2.63 2.77
C LEU A 194 -34.52 2.78 4.22
#